data_AF-A0A5J9V9S8-F1
#
_entry.id   AF-A0A5J9V9S8-F1
#
_cell.length_a   1.000
_cell.length_b   1.000
_cell.length_c   1.000
_cell.angle_alpha   90.00
_cell.angle_beta   90.00
_cell.angle_gamma   90.00
#
_symmetry.space_group_name_H-M   'P 1'
#
loop_
_entity.id
_entity.type
_entity.pdbx_description
1 polymer ?
#
loop_
_entity_poly.entity_id
_entity_poly.type
_entity_poly.pdbx_seq_one_letter_code
_entity_poly.pdbx_strand_id
1 'polypeptide(L)'
;MLDHLVGLVKVRVVRGVNLAIRDLRSSDPYVVVRIGKQAVHEDAFDFCIPVACLLMQYLATVNCELIAIVFQVSQKLKTRVIKKSTNPEWNEELTLSIEDPAVPIRLEVFDKDTFIDDSMGNAELDIRPLVEVVKMKLQDVADNTVVKKQVPNRQNCLAEESTIYISEGKVRQDLVVRLKNVECGEIELQLLWVDVPGSKGV
;
A
#
# COMPACT_ATOMS: atom_id res chain seq x y z
N MET A 1 1.89 11.03 -20.35
CA MET A 1 2.77 11.30 -19.19
C MET A 1 1.88 11.16 -17.95
N LEU A 2 2.06 10.12 -17.12
CA LEU A 2 1.14 9.59 -16.07
C LEU A 2 0.01 8.65 -16.54
N ASP A 3 0.08 8.13 -17.77
CA ASP A 3 -1.04 7.40 -18.39
C ASP A 3 -1.31 5.99 -17.79
N HIS A 4 -0.47 5.54 -16.85
CA HIS A 4 -0.55 4.25 -16.16
C HIS A 4 -0.88 4.35 -14.67
N LEU A 5 -0.79 5.56 -14.07
CA LEU A 5 -1.12 5.74 -12.66
C LEU A 5 -2.65 5.81 -12.51
N VAL A 6 -3.22 5.01 -11.61
CA VAL A 6 -4.64 5.03 -11.25
C VAL A 6 -4.88 6.07 -10.16
N GLY A 7 -3.98 6.16 -9.18
CA GLY A 7 -4.00 7.18 -8.12
C GLY A 7 -2.99 6.89 -7.02
N LEU A 8 -3.12 7.57 -5.89
CA LEU A 8 -2.30 7.33 -4.70
C LEU A 8 -3.15 6.78 -3.55
N VAL A 9 -2.56 5.91 -2.76
CA VAL A 9 -3.13 5.45 -1.48
C VAL A 9 -2.22 5.87 -0.35
N LYS A 10 -2.75 6.69 0.54
CA LYS A 10 -2.12 7.01 1.82
C LYS A 10 -2.47 5.92 2.83
N VAL A 11 -1.46 5.20 3.29
CA VAL A 11 -1.53 4.16 4.31
C VAL A 11 -1.09 4.77 5.63
N ARG A 12 -2.04 5.10 6.51
CA ARG A 12 -1.76 5.54 7.87
C ARG A 12 -1.63 4.33 8.78
N VAL A 13 -0.41 4.02 9.20
CA VAL A 13 -0.13 2.98 10.20
C VAL A 13 -0.36 3.58 11.58
N VAL A 14 -1.46 3.21 12.23
CA VAL A 14 -1.89 3.82 13.49
C VAL A 14 -1.11 3.24 14.65
N ARG A 15 -1.32 1.96 14.95
CA ARG A 15 -0.68 1.26 16.07
C ARG A 15 -0.63 -0.25 15.86
N GLY A 16 0.24 -0.90 16.61
CA GLY A 16 0.25 -2.35 16.79
C GLY A 16 -0.40 -2.73 18.11
N VAL A 17 -1.07 -3.86 18.15
CA VAL A 17 -1.76 -4.39 19.33
C VAL A 17 -1.26 -5.79 19.61
N ASN A 18 -0.74 -6.01 20.82
CA ASN A 18 -0.22 -7.29 21.30
C ASN A 18 0.71 -8.00 20.30
N LEU A 19 1.69 -7.24 19.79
CA LEU A 19 2.71 -7.78 18.90
C LEU A 19 3.59 -8.82 19.61
N ALA A 20 4.18 -9.71 18.83
CA ALA A 20 5.11 -10.71 19.30
C ALA A 20 6.29 -10.10 20.09
N ILE A 21 6.88 -10.92 20.96
CA ILE A 21 8.12 -10.58 21.66
C ILE A 21 9.27 -11.29 20.93
N ARG A 22 10.30 -10.55 20.55
CA ARG A 22 11.54 -11.10 19.93
C ARG A 22 12.80 -10.79 20.74
N ASP A 23 12.78 -9.77 21.61
CA ASP A 23 13.79 -9.58 22.67
C ASP A 23 13.45 -10.33 23.97
N LEU A 24 14.31 -10.20 24.98
CA LEU A 24 14.15 -10.76 26.33
C LEU A 24 12.76 -10.54 26.96
N ARG A 25 12.13 -9.37 26.74
CA ARG A 25 10.85 -8.98 27.37
C ARG A 25 9.95 -8.11 26.50
N SER A 26 10.39 -7.72 25.31
CA SER A 26 9.71 -6.76 24.45
C SER A 26 10.16 -6.93 23.00
N SER A 27 9.79 -5.99 22.13
CA SER A 27 10.41 -5.75 20.84
C SER A 27 10.58 -4.24 20.60
N ASP A 28 11.37 -3.90 19.58
CA ASP A 28 11.55 -2.59 18.96
C ASP A 28 10.86 -2.57 17.56
N PRO A 29 9.53 -2.65 17.46
CA PRO A 29 8.85 -2.93 16.21
C PRO A 29 8.82 -1.75 15.21
N TYR A 30 8.88 -2.09 13.93
CA TYR A 30 8.56 -1.20 12.80
C TYR A 30 7.80 -1.96 11.70
N VAL A 31 7.06 -1.22 10.88
CA VAL A 31 6.27 -1.79 9.78
C VAL A 31 6.89 -1.42 8.45
N VAL A 32 6.99 -2.40 7.57
CA VAL A 32 7.34 -2.24 6.15
C VAL A 32 6.08 -2.43 5.33
N VAL A 33 5.77 -1.43 4.50
CA VAL A 33 4.64 -1.45 3.57
C VAL A 33 5.19 -1.60 2.16
N ARG A 34 4.69 -2.58 1.42
CA ARG A 34 5.10 -2.86 0.04
C ARG A 34 3.90 -3.00 -0.88
N ILE A 35 4.10 -2.64 -2.14
CA ILE A 35 3.24 -3.09 -3.24
C ILE A 35 4.10 -3.85 -4.24
N GLY A 36 3.58 -4.99 -4.72
CA GLY A 36 4.31 -5.90 -5.61
C GLY A 36 4.61 -5.27 -6.98
N LYS A 37 5.25 -6.06 -7.85
CA LYS A 37 5.49 -5.67 -9.25
C LYS A 37 4.14 -5.47 -9.94
N GLN A 38 3.87 -4.24 -10.36
CA GLN A 38 2.69 -3.90 -11.16
C GLN A 38 3.05 -4.19 -12.63
N ALA A 39 2.25 -5.00 -13.30
CA ALA A 39 2.51 -5.37 -14.69
C ALA A 39 1.98 -4.24 -15.58
N VAL A 40 2.88 -3.45 -16.14
CA VAL A 40 2.54 -2.52 -17.22
C VAL A 40 2.32 -3.35 -18.49
N HIS A 41 1.10 -3.33 -19.03
CA HIS A 41 0.78 -4.02 -20.29
C HIS A 41 1.52 -3.33 -21.45
N GLU A 42 2.11 -4.12 -22.36
CA GLU A 42 2.99 -3.69 -23.47
C GLU A 42 2.31 -2.88 -24.60
N ASP A 43 1.08 -2.39 -24.43
CA ASP A 43 0.27 -1.90 -25.56
C ASP A 43 0.45 -0.39 -25.89
N ALA A 44 1.59 0.24 -25.58
CA ALA A 44 1.76 1.67 -25.84
C ALA A 44 3.19 2.10 -26.18
N PHE A 45 3.74 1.58 -27.28
CA PHE A 45 4.77 2.28 -28.04
C PHE A 45 4.15 2.83 -29.33
N ASP A 46 3.36 3.90 -29.21
CA ASP A 46 3.12 4.76 -30.36
C ASP A 46 3.17 6.25 -29.97
N PHE A 47 4.21 6.90 -30.53
CA PHE A 47 4.38 8.32 -30.83
C PHE A 47 4.45 9.42 -29.73
N CYS A 48 5.71 9.80 -29.45
CA CYS A 48 6.31 11.12 -29.79
C CYS A 48 6.39 12.24 -28.74
N ILE A 49 7.62 12.57 -28.28
CA ILE A 49 8.10 13.96 -28.01
C ILE A 49 9.60 14.07 -28.41
N PRO A 50 10.05 15.14 -29.12
CA PRO A 50 11.30 15.14 -29.90
C PRO A 50 12.63 15.10 -29.12
N VAL A 51 12.62 15.30 -27.81
CA VAL A 51 13.87 15.32 -27.00
C VAL A 51 14.22 13.93 -26.46
N ALA A 52 13.22 13.05 -26.33
CA ALA A 52 13.42 11.64 -25.98
C ALA A 52 14.02 10.82 -27.14
N CYS A 53 13.83 11.26 -28.40
CA CYS A 53 14.33 10.53 -29.58
C CYS A 53 15.84 10.31 -29.61
N LEU A 54 16.63 11.27 -29.08
CA LEU A 54 18.10 11.16 -29.05
C LEU A 54 18.60 10.17 -27.99
N LEU A 55 17.92 10.08 -26.84
CA LEU A 55 18.20 9.07 -25.82
C LEU A 55 17.67 7.68 -26.22
N MET A 56 16.55 7.64 -26.93
CA MET A 56 15.96 6.42 -27.47
C MET A 56 16.79 5.82 -28.61
N GLN A 57 17.49 6.62 -29.41
CA GLN A 57 18.45 6.10 -30.40
C GLN A 57 19.70 5.50 -29.74
N TYR A 58 20.15 6.05 -28.60
CA TYR A 58 21.27 5.47 -27.85
C TYR A 58 20.87 4.14 -27.20
N LEU A 59 19.66 4.08 -26.62
CA LEU A 59 19.11 2.89 -25.98
C LEU A 59 18.57 1.84 -26.97
N ALA A 60 18.22 2.20 -28.20
CA ALA A 60 17.85 1.26 -29.25
C ALA A 60 19.00 0.32 -29.68
N THR A 61 20.23 0.62 -29.27
CA THR A 61 21.40 -0.25 -29.49
C THR A 61 21.58 -1.32 -28.42
N VAL A 62 20.81 -1.25 -27.32
CA VAL A 62 20.84 -2.25 -26.25
C VAL A 62 19.47 -2.93 -26.18
N ASN A 63 19.47 -4.20 -26.57
CA ASN A 63 18.40 -5.22 -26.49
C ASN A 63 17.10 -4.76 -25.80
N CYS A 64 15.95 -4.97 -26.43
CA CYS A 64 14.61 -4.69 -25.88
C CYS A 64 14.36 -5.29 -24.48
N GLU A 65 15.11 -6.32 -24.07
CA GLU A 65 15.13 -6.83 -22.70
C GLU A 65 15.58 -5.80 -21.66
N LEU A 66 16.43 -4.82 -22.03
CA LEU A 66 16.95 -3.77 -21.15
C LEU A 66 15.97 -2.60 -20.94
N ILE A 67 15.09 -2.33 -21.90
CA ILE A 67 14.06 -1.28 -21.77
C ILE A 67 12.95 -1.75 -20.82
N ALA A 68 12.66 -3.05 -20.78
CA ALA A 68 11.77 -3.67 -19.78
C ALA A 68 12.32 -3.59 -18.33
N ILE A 69 13.61 -3.30 -18.15
CA ILE A 69 14.25 -3.21 -16.82
C ILE A 69 13.98 -1.87 -16.13
N VAL A 70 13.48 -0.84 -16.83
CA VAL A 70 13.47 0.55 -16.27
C VAL A 70 12.18 0.94 -15.51
N PHE A 71 11.08 0.17 -15.57
CA PHE A 71 9.86 0.49 -14.77
C PHE A 71 9.24 -0.73 -14.06
N GLN A 72 10.08 -1.56 -13.43
CA GLN A 72 9.64 -2.54 -12.43
C GLN A 72 9.82 -1.95 -11.02
N VAL A 73 9.16 -0.83 -10.69
CA VAL A 73 9.33 -0.17 -9.38
C VAL A 73 8.48 -0.87 -8.33
N SER A 74 9.05 -1.85 -7.62
CA SER A 74 8.46 -2.30 -6.35
C SER A 74 8.62 -1.19 -5.32
N GLN A 75 7.52 -0.62 -4.82
CA GLN A 75 7.59 0.40 -3.78
C GLN A 75 7.71 -0.26 -2.41
N LYS A 76 8.64 0.26 -1.59
CA LYS A 76 8.86 -0.16 -0.21
C LYS A 76 8.99 1.08 0.66
N LEU A 77 8.08 1.24 1.60
CA LEU A 77 8.12 2.28 2.62
C LEU A 77 8.21 1.63 4.00
N LYS A 78 8.73 2.36 4.98
CA LYS A 78 8.88 1.87 6.35
C LYS A 78 8.49 2.95 7.34
N THR A 79 7.89 2.55 8.45
CA THR A 79 7.67 3.43 9.59
C THR A 79 8.95 3.65 10.38
N ARG A 80 8.92 4.58 11.33
CA ARG A 80 9.90 4.61 12.41
C ARG A 80 9.85 3.34 13.27
N VAL A 81 10.96 3.11 13.97
CA VAL A 81 11.09 2.11 15.02
C VAL A 81 10.56 2.69 16.34
N ILE A 82 9.76 1.92 17.07
CA ILE A 82 9.34 2.26 18.43
C ILE A 82 10.01 1.29 19.38
N LYS A 83 10.81 1.80 20.32
CA LYS A 83 11.60 0.95 21.21
C LYS A 83 10.78 0.37 22.35
N LYS A 84 11.06 -0.88 22.70
CA LYS A 84 10.58 -1.60 23.88
C LYS A 84 9.07 -1.52 24.04
N SER A 85 8.33 -1.83 22.98
CA SER A 85 6.87 -1.90 23.01
C SER A 85 6.33 -3.01 22.13
N THR A 86 5.38 -3.78 22.66
CA THR A 86 4.51 -4.69 21.88
C THR A 86 3.16 -4.06 21.55
N ASN A 87 2.95 -2.80 21.96
CA ASN A 87 1.77 -2.00 21.62
C ASN A 87 2.23 -0.62 21.10
N PRO A 88 2.99 -0.57 19.99
CA PRO A 88 3.59 0.66 19.46
C PRO A 88 2.54 1.57 18.83
N GLU A 89 2.62 2.89 19.07
CA GLU A 89 1.81 3.90 18.39
C GLU A 89 2.63 4.64 17.33
N TRP A 90 2.57 4.17 16.08
CA TRP A 90 3.31 4.79 14.98
C TRP A 90 2.63 6.06 14.47
N ASN A 91 1.32 6.07 14.27
CA ASN A 91 0.59 7.22 13.73
C ASN A 91 1.29 7.85 12.50
N GLU A 92 1.81 7.02 11.61
CA GLU A 92 2.66 7.43 10.48
C GLU A 92 1.97 7.19 9.14
N GLU A 93 2.00 8.17 8.26
CA GLU A 93 1.37 8.09 6.94
C GLU A 93 2.41 7.82 5.85
N LEU A 94 2.19 6.75 5.09
CA LEU A 94 3.04 6.31 4.00
C LEU A 94 2.23 6.38 2.69
N THR A 95 2.73 7.07 1.67
CA THR A 95 2.00 7.25 0.40
C THR A 95 2.52 6.32 -0.68
N LEU A 96 1.64 5.45 -1.19
CA LEU A 96 1.93 4.52 -2.28
C LEU A 96 1.29 5.00 -3.58
N SER A 97 2.00 4.83 -4.69
CA SER A 97 1.48 5.00 -6.04
C SER A 97 0.81 3.70 -6.51
N ILE A 98 -0.42 3.77 -7.02
CA ILE A 98 -1.17 2.61 -7.48
C ILE A 98 -1.30 2.65 -9.01
N GLU A 99 -0.74 1.65 -9.68
CA GLU A 99 -0.88 1.43 -11.14
C GLU A 99 -1.85 0.28 -11.44
N ASP A 100 -1.74 -0.82 -10.68
CA ASP A 100 -2.65 -1.96 -10.78
C ASP A 100 -3.30 -2.22 -9.40
N PRO A 101 -4.62 -2.00 -9.26
CA PRO A 101 -5.34 -2.25 -8.01
C PRO A 101 -5.54 -3.74 -7.69
N ALA A 102 -5.25 -4.66 -8.63
CA ALA A 102 -5.27 -6.10 -8.37
C ALA A 102 -4.05 -6.57 -7.58
N VAL A 103 -2.97 -5.78 -7.55
CA VAL A 103 -1.77 -6.08 -6.75
C VAL A 103 -2.02 -5.69 -5.29
N PRO A 104 -1.97 -6.63 -4.33
CA PRO A 104 -2.24 -6.34 -2.93
C PRO A 104 -1.11 -5.53 -2.28
N ILE A 105 -1.48 -4.73 -1.29
CA ILE A 105 -0.52 -4.09 -0.39
C ILE A 105 -0.09 -5.12 0.66
N ARG A 106 1.21 -5.33 0.80
CA ARG A 106 1.81 -6.21 1.80
C ARG A 106 2.34 -5.41 2.98
N LEU A 107 2.05 -5.90 4.17
CA LEU A 107 2.53 -5.37 5.44
C LEU A 107 3.41 -6.43 6.08
N GLU A 108 4.60 -6.04 6.51
CA GLU A 108 5.53 -6.89 7.23
C GLU A 108 5.99 -6.14 8.48
N VAL A 109 5.93 -6.79 9.63
CA VAL A 109 6.38 -6.23 10.91
C VAL A 109 7.71 -6.88 11.27
N PHE A 110 8.65 -6.07 11.73
CA PHE A 110 9.97 -6.51 12.12
C PHE A 110 10.37 -5.93 13.47
N ASP A 111 11.15 -6.70 14.23
CA ASP A 111 11.88 -6.22 15.38
C ASP A 111 13.22 -5.62 14.92
N LYS A 112 13.60 -4.46 15.47
CA LYS A 112 14.86 -3.81 15.12
C LYS A 112 15.97 -4.32 16.02
N ASP A 113 16.90 -5.05 15.43
CA ASP A 113 18.02 -5.65 16.14
C ASP A 113 19.39 -5.13 15.69
N THR A 114 20.41 -5.46 16.49
CA THR A 114 21.80 -5.06 16.23
C THR A 114 22.41 -5.80 15.03
N PHE A 115 22.00 -7.05 14.80
CA PHE A 115 22.61 -7.90 13.76
C PHE A 115 21.62 -8.29 12.65
N ILE A 116 20.45 -8.82 13.00
CA ILE A 116 19.43 -9.27 12.03
C ILE A 116 18.07 -8.94 12.61
N ASP A 117 17.25 -8.20 11.86
CA ASP A 117 15.90 -7.82 12.27
C ASP A 117 14.97 -9.05 12.19
N ASP A 118 14.38 -9.42 13.33
CA ASP A 118 13.50 -10.59 13.44
C ASP A 118 12.10 -10.30 12.86
N SER A 119 11.52 -11.29 12.18
CA SER A 119 10.15 -11.15 11.65
C SER A 119 9.11 -11.27 12.77
N MET A 120 8.16 -10.35 12.76
CA MET A 120 7.02 -10.27 13.68
C MET A 120 5.68 -10.46 12.95
N GLY A 121 5.71 -11.12 11.79
CA GLY A 121 4.52 -11.48 11.02
C GLY A 121 4.20 -10.53 9.87
N ASN A 122 3.22 -10.93 9.05
CA ASN A 122 2.85 -10.21 7.84
C ASN A 122 1.35 -10.29 7.54
N ALA A 123 0.85 -9.35 6.75
CA ALA A 123 -0.54 -9.31 6.28
C ALA A 123 -0.61 -8.79 4.84
N GLU A 124 -1.68 -9.12 4.14
CA GLU A 124 -1.97 -8.61 2.80
C GLU A 124 -3.34 -7.93 2.79
N LEU A 125 -3.41 -6.79 2.09
CA LEU A 125 -4.59 -5.95 1.95
C LEU A 125 -5.00 -5.86 0.48
N ASP A 126 -6.28 -6.16 0.22
CA ASP A 126 -6.91 -5.97 -1.08
C ASP A 126 -7.55 -4.57 -1.15
N ILE A 127 -7.06 -3.75 -2.08
CA ILE A 127 -7.54 -2.37 -2.26
C ILE A 127 -8.63 -2.24 -3.32
N ARG A 128 -8.98 -3.31 -4.06
CA ARG A 128 -10.04 -3.25 -5.08
C ARG A 128 -11.36 -2.70 -4.54
N PRO A 129 -11.81 -3.08 -3.33
CA PRO A 129 -13.06 -2.56 -2.77
C PRO A 129 -13.03 -1.06 -2.48
N LEU A 130 -11.86 -0.53 -2.09
CA LEU A 130 -11.65 0.92 -1.93
C LEU A 130 -11.75 1.62 -3.29
N VAL A 131 -11.05 1.10 -4.30
CA VAL A 131 -11.01 1.64 -5.66
C VAL A 131 -12.40 1.57 -6.33
N GLU A 132 -13.19 0.53 -6.07
CA GLU A 132 -14.59 0.44 -6.53
C GLU A 132 -15.45 1.58 -5.99
N VAL A 133 -15.30 1.95 -4.72
CA VAL A 133 -16.03 3.06 -4.11
C VAL A 133 -15.59 4.40 -4.71
N VAL A 134 -14.30 4.56 -4.98
CA VAL A 134 -13.76 5.75 -5.68
C VAL A 134 -14.41 5.89 -7.07
N LYS A 135 -14.52 4.79 -7.83
CA LYS A 135 -15.16 4.76 -9.16
C LYS A 135 -16.62 5.20 -9.16
N MET A 136 -17.32 5.07 -8.04
CA MET A 136 -18.73 5.47 -7.95
C MET A 136 -18.93 6.98 -8.05
N LYS A 137 -17.87 7.80 -7.94
CA LYS A 137 -17.89 9.27 -8.09
C LYS A 137 -19.03 9.92 -7.31
N LEU A 138 -19.20 9.48 -6.06
CA LEU A 138 -20.24 9.95 -5.17
C LEU A 138 -19.99 11.43 -4.82
N GLN A 139 -20.85 12.31 -5.33
CA GLN A 139 -20.85 13.75 -5.05
C GLN A 139 -21.97 14.10 -4.06
N ASP A 140 -21.81 15.20 -3.32
CA ASP A 140 -22.82 15.76 -2.42
C ASP A 140 -23.35 14.80 -1.34
N VAL A 141 -22.51 13.86 -0.91
CA VAL A 141 -22.85 12.91 0.16
C VAL A 141 -22.55 13.53 1.52
N ALA A 142 -23.40 13.24 2.51
CA ALA A 142 -23.16 13.64 3.89
C ALA A 142 -21.83 13.09 4.42
N ASP A 143 -21.16 13.87 5.26
CA ASP A 143 -19.90 13.47 5.88
C ASP A 143 -20.09 12.19 6.73
N ASN A 144 -19.09 11.31 6.71
CA ASN A 144 -19.08 10.01 7.39
C ASN A 144 -20.11 8.99 6.86
N THR A 145 -20.50 9.09 5.60
CA THR A 145 -21.38 8.10 4.98
C THR A 145 -20.63 6.81 4.69
N VAL A 146 -21.06 5.71 5.31
CA VAL A 146 -20.54 4.36 5.06
C VAL A 146 -21.07 3.85 3.73
N VAL A 147 -20.17 3.54 2.80
CA VAL A 147 -20.52 3.08 1.45
C VAL A 147 -20.42 1.55 1.35
N LYS A 148 -19.40 0.95 1.96
CA LYS A 148 -19.14 -0.49 1.87
C LYS A 148 -18.54 -1.01 3.17
N LYS A 149 -18.86 -2.26 3.49
CA LYS A 149 -18.32 -3.00 4.63
C LYS A 149 -17.64 -4.28 4.14
N GLN A 150 -16.53 -4.64 4.74
CA GLN A 150 -15.81 -5.88 4.47
C GLN A 150 -15.66 -6.68 5.75
N VAL A 151 -16.22 -7.89 5.75
CA VAL A 151 -16.17 -8.78 6.91
C VAL A 151 -14.91 -9.66 6.91
N PRO A 152 -14.39 -10.03 8.10
CA PRO A 152 -13.37 -11.07 8.22
C PRO A 152 -13.79 -12.37 7.55
N ASN A 153 -12.84 -13.00 6.84
CA ASN A 153 -13.04 -14.33 6.26
C ASN A 153 -11.72 -15.11 6.22
N ARG A 154 -11.76 -16.34 5.72
CA ARG A 154 -10.59 -17.23 5.69
C ARG A 154 -9.54 -16.82 4.65
N GLN A 155 -9.91 -15.96 3.71
CA GLN A 155 -9.08 -15.52 2.59
C GLN A 155 -8.37 -14.18 2.87
N ASN A 156 -8.98 -13.29 3.65
CA ASN A 156 -8.41 -11.99 4.01
C ASN A 156 -7.62 -12.03 5.33
N CYS A 157 -7.09 -10.87 5.75
CA CYS A 157 -6.36 -10.71 7.01
C CYS A 157 -7.11 -9.82 8.01
N LEU A 158 -8.40 -9.55 7.80
CA LEU A 158 -9.17 -8.65 8.67
C LEU A 158 -9.43 -9.34 10.02
N ALA A 159 -9.15 -8.63 11.12
CA ALA A 159 -9.50 -9.07 12.46
C ALA A 159 -10.95 -8.69 12.82
N GLU A 160 -11.43 -7.56 12.28
CA GLU A 160 -12.75 -6.98 12.52
C GLU A 160 -13.39 -6.51 11.20
N GLU A 161 -14.66 -6.07 11.25
CA GLU A 161 -15.32 -5.48 10.10
C GLU A 161 -14.60 -4.19 9.67
N SER A 162 -14.17 -4.13 8.41
CA SER A 162 -13.58 -2.94 7.80
C SER A 162 -14.66 -2.09 7.14
N THR A 163 -14.66 -0.80 7.39
CA THR A 163 -15.63 0.17 6.84
C THR A 163 -14.97 1.09 5.83
N ILE A 164 -15.56 1.18 4.64
CA ILE A 164 -15.22 2.16 3.62
C ILE A 164 -16.29 3.25 3.63
N TYR A 165 -15.85 4.50 3.79
CA TYR A 165 -16.74 5.63 4.00
C TYR A 165 -16.20 6.88 3.31
N ILE A 166 -17.09 7.83 3.05
CA ILE A 166 -16.73 9.14 2.54
C ILE A 166 -16.63 10.08 3.73
N SER A 167 -15.51 10.80 3.82
CA SER A 167 -15.35 11.86 4.78
C SER A 167 -14.53 13.00 4.20
N GLU A 168 -14.98 14.24 4.40
CA GLU A 168 -14.39 15.45 3.82
C GLU A 168 -14.20 15.38 2.30
N GLY A 169 -15.16 14.74 1.60
CA GLY A 169 -15.10 14.54 0.15
C GLY A 169 -14.05 13.52 -0.32
N LYS A 170 -13.43 12.77 0.60
CA LYS A 170 -12.43 11.74 0.27
C LYS A 170 -12.90 10.36 0.71
N VAL A 171 -12.47 9.34 -0.01
CA VAL A 171 -12.75 7.94 0.34
C VAL A 171 -11.71 7.45 1.35
N ARG A 172 -12.20 7.02 2.52
CA ARG A 172 -11.41 6.46 3.61
C ARG A 172 -11.83 5.02 3.89
N GLN A 173 -10.90 4.21 4.40
CA GLN A 173 -11.17 2.87 4.88
C GLN A 173 -10.41 2.61 6.17
N ASP A 174 -11.13 2.15 7.19
CA ASP A 174 -10.53 1.72 8.45
C ASP A 174 -10.36 0.20 8.47
N LEU A 175 -9.19 -0.27 8.93
CA LEU A 175 -8.85 -1.69 8.96
C LEU A 175 -8.16 -2.06 10.28
N VAL A 176 -8.57 -3.20 10.82
CA VAL A 176 -7.79 -3.94 11.82
C VAL A 176 -7.34 -5.24 11.15
N VAL A 177 -6.03 -5.44 11.02
CA VAL A 177 -5.48 -6.66 10.40
C VAL A 177 -4.81 -7.55 11.42
N ARG A 178 -5.10 -8.86 11.34
CA ARG A 178 -4.41 -9.90 12.10
C ARG A 178 -3.18 -10.36 11.33
N LEU A 179 -2.02 -10.33 11.98
CA LEU A 179 -0.77 -10.78 11.38
C LEU A 179 -0.76 -12.31 11.24
N LYS A 180 -0.21 -12.78 10.12
CA LYS A 180 0.05 -14.20 9.82
C LYS A 180 1.52 -14.51 10.09
N ASN A 181 1.84 -15.80 10.18
CA ASN A 181 3.20 -16.30 10.42
C ASN A 181 3.85 -15.78 11.71
N VAL A 182 3.01 -15.51 12.71
CA VAL A 182 3.39 -15.03 14.03
C VAL A 182 2.34 -15.52 15.04
N GLU A 183 2.74 -15.69 16.30
CA GLU A 183 1.90 -16.19 17.38
C GLU A 183 0.82 -15.20 17.83
N CYS A 184 1.06 -13.90 17.68
CA CYS A 184 0.12 -12.83 18.02
C CYS A 184 0.48 -11.52 17.31
N GLY A 185 -0.48 -10.61 17.29
CA GLY A 185 -0.27 -9.26 16.77
C GLY A 185 -1.36 -8.84 15.80
N GLU A 186 -1.86 -7.64 16.01
CA GLU A 186 -2.77 -6.94 15.11
C GLU A 186 -2.20 -5.56 14.78
N ILE A 187 -2.56 -5.04 13.61
CA ILE A 187 -2.20 -3.69 13.19
C ILE A 187 -3.46 -2.93 12.84
N GLU A 188 -3.62 -1.75 13.43
CA GLU A 188 -4.67 -0.80 13.09
C GLU A 188 -4.17 0.18 12.04
N LEU A 189 -4.95 0.35 10.98
CA LEU A 189 -4.59 1.12 9.80
C LEU A 189 -5.78 1.93 9.30
N GLN A 190 -5.48 3.03 8.62
CA GLN A 190 -6.45 3.75 7.81
C GLN A 190 -5.89 3.96 6.41
N LEU A 191 -6.67 3.65 5.39
CA LEU A 191 -6.38 3.97 4.00
C LEU A 191 -7.15 5.23 3.59
N LEU A 192 -6.48 6.09 2.83
CA LEU A 192 -7.08 7.27 2.22
C LEU A 192 -6.73 7.29 0.73
N TRP A 193 -7.74 7.33 -0.13
CA TRP A 193 -7.54 7.51 -1.56
C TRP A 193 -7.24 8.98 -1.89
N VAL A 194 -6.29 9.20 -2.80
CA VAL A 194 -5.96 10.52 -3.34
C VAL A 194 -5.89 10.45 -4.85
N ASP A 195 -6.76 11.20 -5.51
CA ASP A 195 -6.75 11.35 -6.96
C ASP A 195 -5.56 12.22 -7.40
N VAL A 196 -4.92 11.81 -8.51
CA VAL A 196 -3.86 12.59 -9.15
C VAL A 196 -4.43 13.27 -10.40
N PRO A 197 -4.51 14.62 -10.43
CA PRO A 197 -4.96 15.34 -11.62
C PRO A 197 -4.10 14.98 -12.84
N GLY A 198 -4.73 14.58 -13.95
CA GLY A 198 -4.03 14.21 -15.18
C GLY A 198 -3.49 12.77 -15.23
N SER A 199 -3.73 11.96 -14.20
CA SER A 199 -3.54 10.50 -14.27
C SER A 199 -4.67 9.85 -15.07
N LYS A 200 -4.56 8.55 -15.38
CA LYS A 200 -5.63 7.78 -16.05
C LYS A 200 -6.97 7.88 -15.28
N GLY A 201 -6.87 8.19 -13.99
CA GLY A 201 -7.99 8.32 -13.08
C GLY A 201 -8.66 6.97 -12.84
N VAL A 202 -9.73 7.03 -12.05
CA VAL A 202 -10.59 5.89 -11.77
C VAL A 202 -11.99 6.08 -12.35
#